data_AF-A0ABD1NNC1-F1
#
_entry.id   AF-A0ABD1NNC1-F1
#
_cell.length_a   1.000
_cell.length_b   1.000
_cell.length_c   1.000
_cell.angle_alpha   90.00
_cell.angle_beta   90.00
_cell.angle_gamma   90.00
#
_symmetry.space_group_name_H-M   'P 1'
#
loop_
_entity.id
_entity.type
_entity.pdbx_description
1 polymer ?
#
loop_
_entity_poly.entity_id
_entity_poly.type
_entity_poly.pdbx_seq_one_letter_code
_entity_poly.pdbx_strand_id
1 'polypeptide(L)'
;MAASSIKTPLILFIALSLFVRGIFAEVICDNLPTNFCSFAIASSGKRCVLENYKNDAGKLDFTCKTSEVVVERLAGYIETDQCVKACGVDRSFVGISSDAFLVPQFTQRLCSPSCYQNCANIVDLYFNLAAGEGVYLPLLCEKQKTEPHRAMMELLSSGGVATGFVADAPASSPF
;
A
#
# COMPACT_ATOMS: atom_id res chain seq x y z
N MET A 1 47.18 -1.29 -34.29
CA MET A 1 45.80 -1.82 -34.28
C MET A 1 45.71 -2.82 -33.15
N ALA A 2 45.10 -2.45 -32.02
CA ALA A 2 44.92 -3.38 -30.90
C ALA A 2 43.72 -4.27 -31.22
N ALA A 3 43.96 -5.55 -31.45
CA ALA A 3 42.90 -6.54 -31.57
C ALA A 3 42.26 -6.70 -30.19
N SER A 4 41.17 -5.98 -29.95
CA SER A 4 40.37 -6.17 -28.75
C SER A 4 39.76 -7.58 -28.81
N SER A 5 40.23 -8.47 -27.94
CA SER A 5 39.72 -9.83 -27.83
C SER A 5 38.29 -9.78 -27.31
N ILE A 6 37.31 -9.96 -28.20
CA ILE A 6 35.87 -10.00 -27.91
C ILE A 6 35.51 -11.03 -26.81
N LYS A 7 36.41 -11.97 -26.50
CA LYS A 7 36.22 -13.01 -25.48
C LYS A 7 36.23 -12.45 -24.05
N THR A 8 37.09 -11.48 -23.76
CA THR A 8 37.25 -10.92 -22.40
C THR A 8 36.03 -10.13 -21.90
N PRO A 9 35.40 -9.22 -22.69
CA PRO A 9 34.18 -8.53 -22.24
C PRO A 9 32.98 -9.48 -22.13
N LEU A 10 32.90 -10.53 -22.96
CA LEU A 10 31.81 -11.51 -22.90
C LEU A 10 31.86 -12.33 -21.60
N ILE A 11 33.05 -12.77 -21.18
CA ILE A 11 33.23 -13.51 -19.92
C ILE A 11 32.89 -12.62 -18.72
N LEU A 12 33.28 -11.33 -18.76
CA LEU A 12 32.93 -10.37 -17.71
C LEU A 12 31.42 -10.14 -17.62
N PHE A 13 30.74 -10.02 -18.77
CA PHE A 13 29.28 -9.84 -18.83
C PHE A 13 28.53 -11.06 -18.31
N ILE A 14 28.97 -12.27 -18.67
CA ILE A 14 28.41 -13.53 -18.17
C ILE A 14 28.65 -13.66 -16.66
N ALA A 15 29.87 -13.37 -16.19
CA ALA A 15 30.17 -13.36 -14.75
C ALA A 15 29.28 -12.37 -13.99
N LEU A 16 29.09 -11.15 -14.51
CA LEU A 16 28.24 -10.14 -13.91
C LEU A 16 26.76 -10.55 -13.89
N SER A 17 26.27 -11.24 -14.94
CA SER A 17 24.91 -11.77 -14.99
C SER A 17 24.66 -12.91 -13.98
N LEU A 18 25.69 -13.70 -13.65
CA LEU A 18 25.60 -14.78 -12.66
C LEU A 18 25.52 -14.27 -11.22
N PHE A 19 25.87 -13.00 -10.95
CA PHE A 19 25.64 -12.34 -9.67
C PHE A 19 24.20 -11.83 -9.52
N VAL A 20 23.44 -11.76 -10.62
CA VAL A 20 22.00 -11.44 -10.58
C VAL A 20 21.21 -12.73 -10.32
N ARG A 21 21.52 -13.43 -9.23
CA ARG A 21 20.63 -14.46 -8.69
C ARG A 21 19.52 -13.76 -7.92
N GLY A 22 18.48 -13.33 -8.63
CA GLY A 22 17.22 -13.00 -8.01
C GLY A 22 16.65 -14.27 -7.40
N ILE A 23 16.86 -14.49 -6.10
CA ILE A 23 15.98 -15.39 -5.35
C ILE A 23 14.66 -14.63 -5.30
N PHE A 24 13.76 -14.89 -6.26
CA PHE A 24 12.37 -14.50 -6.10
C PHE A 24 11.84 -15.35 -4.95
N ALA A 25 11.99 -14.85 -3.72
CA ALA A 25 11.34 -15.44 -2.57
C ALA A 25 9.84 -15.26 -2.79
N GLU A 26 9.16 -16.37 -3.08
CA GLU A 26 7.73 -16.37 -3.24
C GLU A 26 7.08 -15.95 -1.91
N VAL A 27 6.23 -14.93 -1.96
CA VAL A 27 5.49 -14.48 -0.78
C VAL A 27 4.18 -15.23 -0.76
N ILE A 28 4.04 -16.15 0.18
CA ILE A 28 2.81 -16.89 0.47
C ILE A 28 2.33 -16.45 1.85
N CYS A 29 1.17 -15.79 1.92
CA CYS A 29 0.69 -15.19 3.17
C CYS A 29 0.59 -16.22 4.31
N ASP A 30 0.09 -17.43 4.02
CA ASP A 30 -0.05 -18.50 5.01
C ASP A 30 1.28 -18.96 5.65
N ASN A 31 2.41 -18.68 4.99
CA ASN A 31 3.74 -18.99 5.50
C ASN A 31 4.42 -17.78 6.17
N LEU A 32 3.80 -16.60 6.12
CA LEU A 32 4.38 -15.40 6.73
C LEU A 32 4.22 -15.42 8.25
N PRO A 33 5.26 -15.02 8.99
CA PRO A 33 5.11 -14.67 10.40
C PRO A 33 4.10 -13.54 10.57
N THR A 34 3.38 -13.52 11.69
CA THR A 34 2.35 -12.51 11.97
C THR A 34 2.89 -11.08 11.93
N ASN A 35 4.14 -10.87 12.35
CA ASN A 35 4.83 -9.57 12.30
C ASN A 35 5.29 -9.14 10.89
N PHE A 36 5.03 -9.92 9.85
CA PHE A 36 5.21 -9.54 8.45
C PHE A 36 3.92 -9.64 7.63
N CYS A 37 2.81 -10.06 8.25
CA CYS A 37 1.55 -10.33 7.55
C CYS A 37 0.87 -9.05 7.07
N SER A 38 0.61 -8.12 7.99
CA SER A 38 -0.05 -6.87 7.66
C SER A 38 0.78 -6.05 6.68
N PHE A 39 0.10 -5.52 5.66
CA PHE A 39 0.71 -4.81 4.52
C PHE A 39 1.64 -5.68 3.65
N ALA A 40 1.52 -7.00 3.69
CA ALA A 40 2.13 -7.85 2.68
C ALA A 40 1.16 -8.13 1.51
N ILE A 41 1.73 -8.42 0.36
CA ILE A 41 1.05 -8.84 -0.86
C ILE A 41 1.72 -10.11 -1.33
N ALA A 42 0.93 -11.18 -1.45
CA ALA A 42 1.39 -12.46 -1.96
C ALA A 42 1.94 -12.32 -3.39
N SER A 43 2.75 -13.27 -3.82
CA SER A 43 3.21 -13.36 -5.20
C SER A 43 2.06 -13.54 -6.20
N SER A 44 0.88 -13.98 -5.75
CA SER A 44 -0.37 -14.01 -6.52
C SER A 44 -1.02 -12.63 -6.73
N GLY A 45 -0.47 -11.56 -6.14
CA GLY A 45 -1.03 -10.21 -6.18
C GLY A 45 -2.14 -9.95 -5.15
N LYS A 46 -2.50 -10.95 -4.33
CA LYS A 46 -3.53 -10.81 -3.29
C LYS A 46 -2.94 -10.27 -1.98
N ARG A 47 -3.66 -9.40 -1.27
CA ARG A 47 -3.22 -8.86 0.04
C ARG A 47 -3.23 -9.95 1.11
N CYS A 48 -2.27 -9.89 2.03
CA CYS A 48 -2.27 -10.70 3.24
C CYS A 48 -3.10 -10.02 4.33
N VAL A 49 -3.78 -10.82 5.16
CA VAL A 49 -4.62 -10.36 6.27
C VAL A 49 -4.32 -11.16 7.53
N LEU A 50 -4.23 -10.46 8.67
CA LEU A 50 -4.09 -11.09 9.97
C LEU A 50 -5.49 -11.46 10.48
N GLU A 51 -5.67 -12.72 10.85
CA GLU A 51 -6.93 -13.26 11.39
C GLU A 51 -6.75 -13.78 12.81
N ASN A 52 -7.79 -13.61 13.62
CA ASN A 52 -7.86 -14.14 14.98
C ASN A 52 -8.36 -15.58 14.97
N TYR A 53 -7.77 -16.43 15.80
CA TYR A 53 -8.35 -17.74 16.09
C TYR A 53 -8.16 -18.09 17.58
N LYS A 54 -8.93 -19.07 18.06
CA LYS A 54 -8.73 -19.65 19.39
C LYS A 54 -7.90 -20.92 19.21
N ASN A 55 -6.76 -20.99 19.86
CA ASN A 55 -5.94 -22.20 19.85
C ASN A 55 -6.55 -23.30 20.75
N ASP A 56 -5.91 -24.47 20.77
CA ASP A 56 -6.39 -25.65 21.52
C ASP A 56 -6.48 -25.41 23.04
N ALA A 57 -5.75 -24.42 23.56
CA ALA A 57 -5.82 -23.99 24.95
C ALA A 57 -6.92 -22.93 25.22
N GLY A 58 -7.73 -22.60 24.20
CA GLY A 58 -8.75 -21.56 24.26
C GLY A 58 -8.20 -20.13 24.28
N LYS A 59 -6.89 -19.95 24.07
CA LYS A 59 -6.23 -18.64 24.05
C LYS A 59 -6.37 -18.01 22.65
N LEU A 60 -6.60 -16.70 22.63
CA LEU A 60 -6.57 -15.90 21.40
C LEU A 60 -5.16 -15.91 20.81
N ASP A 61 -5.08 -16.23 19.53
CA ASP A 61 -3.85 -16.24 18.74
C ASP A 61 -4.13 -15.73 17.32
N PHE A 62 -3.08 -15.49 16.54
CA PHE A 62 -3.18 -14.85 15.23
C PHE A 62 -2.54 -15.71 14.13
N THR A 63 -3.15 -15.69 12.96
CA THR A 63 -2.62 -16.37 11.77
C THR A 63 -2.66 -15.43 10.58
N CYS A 64 -1.73 -15.61 9.64
CA CYS A 64 -1.73 -14.85 8.40
C CYS A 64 -2.45 -15.63 7.31
N LYS A 65 -3.32 -14.94 6.55
CA LYS A 65 -4.08 -15.52 5.46
C LYS A 65 -4.02 -14.69 4.21
N THR A 66 -4.20 -15.34 3.07
CA THR A 66 -4.37 -14.66 1.79
C THR A 66 -5.82 -14.17 1.69
N SER A 67 -6.02 -12.87 1.51
CA SER A 67 -7.35 -12.27 1.29
C SER A 67 -7.76 -12.37 -0.20
N GLU A 68 -9.01 -12.05 -0.52
CA GLU A 68 -9.48 -11.94 -1.91
C GLU A 68 -9.21 -10.56 -2.55
N VAL A 69 -8.60 -9.62 -1.81
CA VAL A 69 -8.32 -8.27 -2.32
C VAL A 69 -7.08 -8.31 -3.20
N VAL A 70 -7.27 -8.08 -4.51
CA VAL A 70 -6.19 -8.05 -5.51
C VAL A 70 -5.56 -6.66 -5.58
N VAL A 71 -4.23 -6.62 -5.69
CA VAL A 71 -3.43 -5.41 -5.90
C VAL A 71 -2.86 -5.45 -7.31
N GLU A 72 -3.13 -4.41 -8.10
CA GLU A 72 -2.79 -4.42 -9.53
C GLU A 72 -1.29 -4.26 -9.82
N ARG A 73 -0.57 -3.46 -9.00
CA ARG A 73 0.78 -2.96 -9.34
C ARG A 73 1.91 -3.53 -8.50
N LEU A 74 1.58 -4.34 -7.50
CA LEU A 74 2.53 -4.89 -6.54
C LEU A 74 2.19 -6.36 -6.32
N ALA A 75 3.19 -7.24 -6.46
CA ALA A 75 3.07 -8.66 -6.17
C ALA A 75 4.36 -9.13 -5.50
N GLY A 76 4.23 -10.01 -4.50
CA GLY A 76 5.39 -10.51 -3.76
C GLY A 76 6.10 -9.42 -2.94
N TYR A 77 5.34 -8.49 -2.35
CA TYR A 77 5.87 -7.33 -1.64
C TYR A 77 5.52 -7.39 -0.15
N ILE A 78 6.50 -7.13 0.71
CA ILE A 78 6.30 -6.97 2.15
C ILE A 78 6.70 -5.54 2.50
N GLU A 79 5.78 -4.77 3.07
CA GLU A 79 6.06 -3.40 3.48
C GLU A 79 7.19 -3.33 4.51
N THR A 80 7.94 -2.24 4.51
CA THR A 80 9.08 -2.01 5.41
C THR A 80 8.63 -1.44 6.76
N ASP A 81 9.40 -1.70 7.82
CA ASP A 81 9.15 -1.09 9.14
C ASP A 81 9.29 0.43 9.12
N GLN A 82 10.14 0.95 8.23
CA GLN A 82 10.24 2.39 7.99
C GLN A 82 8.90 2.97 7.54
N CYS A 83 8.23 2.32 6.59
CA CYS A 83 6.94 2.77 6.08
C CYS A 83 5.81 2.58 7.08
N VAL A 84 5.79 1.44 7.78
CA VAL A 84 4.86 1.20 8.90
C VAL A 84 4.94 2.35 9.91
N LYS A 85 6.16 2.74 10.31
CA LYS A 85 6.38 3.85 11.24
C LYS A 85 6.05 5.21 10.63
N ALA A 86 6.42 5.47 9.38
CA ALA A 86 6.18 6.75 8.72
C ALA A 86 4.68 7.05 8.57
N CYS A 87 3.90 6.03 8.23
CA CYS A 87 2.45 6.12 8.04
C CYS A 87 1.66 6.02 9.35
N GLY A 88 2.32 5.72 10.48
CA GLY A 88 1.65 5.60 11.78
C GLY A 88 0.70 4.42 11.86
N VAL A 89 1.02 3.32 11.15
CA VAL A 89 0.26 2.06 11.19
C VAL A 89 1.00 1.02 12.03
N ASP A 90 0.30 -0.05 12.38
CA ASP A 90 0.81 -1.16 13.19
C ASP A 90 0.62 -2.48 12.45
N ARG A 91 1.54 -3.43 12.63
CA ARG A 91 1.45 -4.74 11.97
C ARG A 91 0.48 -5.70 12.66
N SER A 92 0.05 -5.41 13.88
CA SER A 92 -0.87 -6.21 14.66
C SER A 92 -2.36 -5.90 14.38
N PHE A 93 -2.66 -5.09 13.36
CA PHE A 93 -4.03 -4.82 12.99
C PHE A 93 -4.75 -6.06 12.47
N VAL A 94 -5.93 -6.31 13.05
CA VAL A 94 -6.88 -7.31 12.59
C VAL A 94 -8.05 -6.57 11.99
N GLY A 95 -8.17 -6.64 10.68
CA GLY A 95 -9.08 -5.79 9.92
C GLY A 95 -8.57 -4.34 9.82
N ILE A 96 -8.85 -3.72 8.68
CA ILE A 96 -8.51 -2.33 8.41
C ILE A 96 -9.84 -1.61 8.21
N SER A 97 -10.11 -0.60 9.05
CA SER A 97 -11.34 0.20 8.98
C SER A 97 -11.03 1.60 8.43
N SER A 98 -11.99 2.14 7.67
CA SER A 98 -12.00 3.54 7.23
C SER A 98 -12.12 4.52 8.39
N ASP A 99 -12.59 4.08 9.56
CA ASP A 99 -12.63 4.90 10.78
C ASP A 99 -11.26 5.44 11.20
N ALA A 100 -10.17 4.83 10.72
CA ALA A 100 -8.82 5.33 10.94
C ALA A 100 -8.68 6.81 10.51
N PHE A 101 -9.38 7.24 9.45
CA PHE A 101 -9.36 8.63 8.99
C PHE A 101 -9.94 9.63 10.01
N LEU A 102 -10.77 9.15 10.94
CA LEU A 102 -11.35 9.96 12.02
C LEU A 102 -10.35 10.26 13.13
N VAL A 103 -9.16 9.65 13.11
CA VAL A 103 -8.06 9.95 14.03
C VAL A 103 -7.14 10.99 13.39
N PRO A 104 -7.13 12.26 13.84
CA PRO A 104 -6.34 13.32 13.18
C PRO A 104 -4.84 12.99 13.10
N GLN A 105 -4.30 12.33 14.12
CA GLN A 105 -2.89 11.94 14.14
C GLN A 105 -2.56 10.91 13.07
N PHE A 106 -3.47 9.97 12.80
CA PHE A 106 -3.29 8.99 11.72
C PHE A 106 -3.28 9.70 10.37
N THR A 107 -4.30 10.53 10.09
CA THR A 107 -4.39 11.26 8.82
C THR A 107 -3.19 12.18 8.59
N GLN A 108 -2.67 12.83 9.64
CA GLN A 108 -1.42 13.61 9.56
C GLN A 108 -0.21 12.75 9.19
N ARG A 109 -0.08 11.55 9.76
CA ARG A 109 1.02 10.61 9.45
C ARG A 109 0.90 10.07 8.02
N LEU A 110 -0.29 9.63 7.63
CA LEU A 110 -0.58 9.15 6.28
C LEU A 110 -0.28 10.21 5.22
N CYS A 111 -0.70 11.45 5.45
CA CYS A 111 -0.49 12.57 4.53
C CYS A 111 0.89 13.23 4.64
N SER A 112 1.77 12.76 5.54
CA SER A 112 3.14 13.24 5.64
C SER A 112 3.94 12.87 4.38
N PRO A 113 4.89 13.70 3.93
CA PRO A 113 5.74 13.35 2.78
C PRO A 113 6.47 12.02 2.95
N SER A 114 6.89 11.71 4.19
CA SER A 114 7.55 10.44 4.51
C SER A 114 6.70 9.21 4.22
N CYS A 115 5.38 9.29 4.41
CA CYS A 115 4.47 8.19 4.07
C CYS A 115 3.96 8.32 2.63
N TYR A 116 3.28 9.44 2.34
CA TYR A 116 2.51 9.62 1.12
C TYR A 116 3.32 9.46 -0.17
N GLN A 117 4.61 9.85 -0.14
CA GLN A 117 5.48 9.81 -1.32
C GLN A 117 6.37 8.58 -1.38
N ASN A 118 6.60 7.87 -0.27
CA ASN A 118 7.60 6.81 -0.19
C ASN A 118 7.03 5.42 0.12
N CYS A 119 5.76 5.32 0.53
CA CYS A 119 5.14 4.08 1.02
C CYS A 119 3.94 3.69 0.16
N ALA A 120 4.20 3.39 -1.12
CA ALA A 120 3.17 3.19 -2.13
C ALA A 120 2.13 2.13 -1.76
N ASN A 121 2.53 1.04 -1.10
CA ASN A 121 1.60 -0.03 -0.73
C ASN A 121 0.60 0.39 0.37
N ILE A 122 1.06 1.03 1.45
CA ILE A 122 0.17 1.58 2.48
C ILE A 122 -0.71 2.68 1.89
N VAL A 123 -0.15 3.57 1.08
CA VAL A 123 -0.89 4.68 0.47
C VAL A 123 -1.96 4.16 -0.48
N ASP A 124 -1.65 3.17 -1.32
CA ASP A 124 -2.62 2.52 -2.21
C ASP A 124 -3.79 1.88 -1.44
N LEU A 125 -3.49 1.20 -0.33
CA LEU A 125 -4.51 0.59 0.51
C LEU A 125 -5.49 1.63 1.07
N TYR A 126 -4.97 2.71 1.67
CA TYR A 126 -5.83 3.76 2.23
C TYR A 126 -6.46 4.64 1.15
N PHE A 127 -5.85 4.77 -0.03
CA PHE A 127 -6.48 5.43 -1.17
C PHE A 127 -7.75 4.68 -1.60
N ASN A 128 -7.65 3.36 -1.77
CA ASN A 128 -8.78 2.52 -2.14
C ASN A 128 -9.86 2.47 -1.04
N LEU A 129 -9.43 2.45 0.23
CA LEU A 129 -10.35 2.51 1.36
C LEU A 129 -11.11 3.84 1.41
N ALA A 130 -10.41 4.97 1.25
CA ALA A 130 -11.04 6.28 1.17
C ALA A 130 -12.02 6.39 -0.01
N ALA A 131 -11.64 5.85 -1.17
CA ALA A 131 -12.52 5.82 -2.34
C ALA A 131 -13.80 5.00 -2.08
N GLY A 132 -13.70 3.90 -1.32
CA GLY A 132 -14.86 3.12 -0.86
C GLY A 132 -15.84 3.92 0.01
N GLU A 133 -15.34 4.92 0.73
CA GLU A 133 -16.14 5.87 1.53
C GLU A 133 -16.55 7.14 0.75
N GLY A 134 -16.26 7.21 -0.55
CA GLY A 134 -16.52 8.40 -1.38
C GLY A 134 -15.59 9.58 -1.11
N VAL A 135 -14.46 9.35 -0.42
CA VAL A 135 -13.46 10.37 -0.09
C VAL A 135 -12.27 10.27 -1.04
N TYR A 136 -11.84 11.41 -1.59
CA TYR A 136 -10.63 11.47 -2.39
C TYR A 136 -9.40 11.78 -1.51
N LEU A 137 -8.57 10.76 -1.26
CA LEU A 137 -7.42 10.87 -0.35
C LEU A 137 -6.46 12.05 -0.65
N PRO A 138 -6.10 12.35 -1.91
CA PRO A 138 -5.23 13.50 -2.21
C PRO A 138 -5.84 14.84 -1.74
N LEU A 139 -7.13 15.04 -1.96
CA LEU A 139 -7.84 16.24 -1.49
C LEU A 139 -7.91 16.28 0.04
N LEU A 140 -8.13 15.14 0.69
CA LEU A 140 -8.07 15.03 2.15
C LEU A 140 -6.68 15.47 2.66
N CYS A 141 -5.61 15.01 2.03
CA CYS A 141 -4.24 15.36 2.42
C CYS A 141 -3.87 16.82 2.16
N GLU A 142 -4.44 17.45 1.12
CA GLU A 142 -4.31 18.90 0.91
C GLU A 142 -5.01 19.68 2.03
N LYS A 143 -6.27 19.34 2.33
CA LYS A 143 -7.04 20.00 3.40
C LYS A 143 -6.43 19.77 4.78
N GLN A 144 -5.83 18.61 5.03
CA GLN A 144 -5.12 18.32 6.29
C GLN A 144 -3.95 19.26 6.55
N LYS A 145 -3.28 19.77 5.50
CA LYS A 145 -2.14 20.69 5.61
C LYS A 145 -2.58 22.12 5.92
N THR A 146 -3.72 22.55 5.41
CA THR A 146 -4.21 23.94 5.52
C THR A 146 -5.23 24.11 6.65
N GLU A 147 -6.16 23.17 6.81
CA GLU A 147 -7.34 23.26 7.67
C GLU A 147 -7.72 21.89 8.31
N PRO A 148 -6.93 21.37 9.27
CA PRO A 148 -7.10 20.02 9.80
C PRO A 148 -8.45 19.77 10.50
N HIS A 149 -9.02 20.79 11.16
CA HIS A 149 -10.35 20.68 11.79
C HIS A 149 -11.48 20.57 10.76
N ARG A 150 -11.33 21.22 9.60
CA ARG A 150 -12.34 21.22 8.55
C ARG A 150 -12.35 19.90 7.78
N ALA A 151 -11.16 19.37 7.49
CA ALA A 151 -10.99 18.05 6.88
C ALA A 151 -11.73 16.95 7.67
N MET A 152 -11.62 16.99 9.00
CA MET A 152 -12.34 16.06 9.88
C MET A 152 -13.87 16.21 9.81
N MET A 153 -14.37 17.46 9.83
CA MET A 153 -15.81 17.72 9.77
C MET A 153 -16.42 17.24 8.46
N GLU A 154 -15.68 17.37 7.35
CA GLU A 154 -16.10 16.83 6.07
C GLU A 154 -16.10 15.30 6.08
N LEU A 155 -15.08 14.62 6.62
CA LEU A 155 -15.09 13.15 6.78
C LEU A 155 -16.33 12.67 7.54
N LEU A 156 -16.68 13.36 8.63
CA LEU A 156 -17.88 13.05 9.43
C LEU A 156 -19.19 13.37 8.69
N SER A 157 -19.17 14.34 7.77
CA SER A 157 -20.33 14.74 6.97
C SER A 157 -20.46 13.96 5.65
N SER A 158 -19.39 13.29 5.21
CA SER A 158 -19.29 12.60 3.92
C SER A 158 -20.01 11.25 3.85
N GLY A 159 -20.96 11.00 4.76
CA GLY A 159 -22.06 10.07 4.49
C GLY A 159 -22.93 10.47 3.27
N GLY A 160 -22.61 11.58 2.58
CA GLY A 160 -23.18 11.92 1.29
C GLY A 160 -22.40 13.01 0.53
N VAL A 161 -22.25 12.74 -0.77
CA VAL A 161 -22.06 13.69 -1.89
C VAL A 161 -20.65 14.27 -2.08
N ALA A 162 -19.85 13.56 -2.90
CA ALA A 162 -18.83 14.18 -3.73
C ALA A 162 -19.51 15.20 -4.67
N THR A 163 -19.34 16.49 -4.41
CA THR A 163 -19.72 17.53 -5.38
C THR A 163 -18.68 17.57 -6.49
N GLY A 164 -19.18 17.42 -7.71
CA GLY A 164 -18.44 17.09 -8.93
C GLY A 164 -17.26 17.99 -9.27
N PHE A 165 -16.18 17.33 -9.70
CA PHE A 165 -15.33 17.88 -10.74
C PHE A 165 -15.89 17.38 -12.07
N VAL A 166 -16.70 18.24 -12.70
CA VAL A 166 -17.06 18.07 -14.11
C VAL A 166 -15.77 18.28 -14.89
N ALA A 167 -15.26 17.22 -15.50
CA ALA A 167 -14.25 17.37 -16.54
C ALA A 167 -14.92 18.09 -17.71
N ASP A 168 -14.44 19.29 -18.03
CA ASP A 168 -14.80 19.98 -19.27
C ASP A 168 -14.45 19.07 -20.45
N ALA A 169 -15.47 18.44 -21.03
CA ALA A 169 -15.36 17.84 -22.34
C ALA A 169 -15.32 18.98 -23.38
N PRO A 170 -14.36 18.98 -24.32
CA PRO A 170 -14.38 19.98 -25.38
C PRO A 170 -15.59 19.69 -26.29
N ALA A 171 -16.37 20.74 -26.55
CA ALA A 171 -17.51 20.72 -27.44
C ALA A 171 -17.09 20.22 -28.83
N SER A 172 -17.72 19.13 -29.29
CA SER A 172 -17.69 18.73 -30.69
C SER A 172 -18.55 19.71 -31.51
N SER A 173 -17.91 20.45 -32.40
CA SER A 173 -18.56 21.28 -33.42
C SER A 173 -19.21 20.42 -34.52
N PRO A 174 -20.30 20.90 -35.14
CA PRO A 174 -21.06 20.13 -36.13
C PRO A 174 -20.49 20.30 -37.54
N PHE A 175 -20.26 19.17 -38.23
CA PHE A 175 -20.39 19.01 -39.68
C PHE A 175 -20.85 17.58 -39.96
#